data_AF-A0A7W1PE26-F1
#
_entry.id   AF-A0A7W1PE26-F1
#
_cell.length_a   1.000
_cell.length_b   1.000
_cell.length_c   1.000
_cell.angle_alpha   90.00
_cell.angle_beta   90.00
_cell.angle_gamma   90.00
#
_symmetry.space_group_name_H-M   'P 1'
#
loop_
_entity.id
_entity.type
_entity.pdbx_description
1 polymer ?
#
loop_
_entity_poly.entity_id
_entity_poly.type
_entity_poly.pdbx_seq_one_letter_code
_entity_poly.pdbx_strand_id
1 'polypeptide(L)' 'MGAKAYIDSSALLKLVIEEAETAALGADLATREGLLTSRLAVLECRRAARRTGHRKVLHAVDAARANGLNVIQPGR' A
#
# COMPACT_ATOMS: atom_id res chain seq x y z
N MET A 1 8.16 -19.97 8.02
CA MET A 1 7.84 -18.69 8.67
C MET A 1 8.14 -17.58 7.69
N GLY A 2 7.12 -17.07 7.02
CA GLY A 2 7.25 -15.92 6.11
C GLY A 2 7.35 -14.63 6.93
N ALA A 3 8.27 -13.73 6.60
CA ALA A 3 8.35 -12.45 7.31
C ALA A 3 7.15 -11.55 6.97
N LYS A 4 6.76 -10.66 7.89
CA LYS A 4 5.89 -9.52 7.55
C LYS A 4 6.65 -8.58 6.61
N ALA A 5 5.97 -8.06 5.59
CA ALA A 5 6.54 -7.07 4.68
C ALA A 5 6.07 -5.67 5.06
N TYR A 6 7.01 -4.72 5.13
CA TYR A 6 6.67 -3.30 5.19
C TYR A 6 6.52 -2.75 3.78
N ILE A 7 5.42 -2.05 3.53
CA ILE A 7 5.06 -1.44 2.25
C ILE A 7 5.06 0.07 2.42
N ASP A 8 5.92 0.73 1.66
CA ASP A 8 6.00 2.20 1.57
C ASP A 8 4.92 2.78 0.63
N SER A 9 4.93 4.09 0.43
CA SER A 9 3.94 4.77 -0.43
C SER A 9 4.04 4.37 -1.90
N SER A 10 5.23 4.04 -2.41
CA SER A 10 5.42 3.66 -3.81
C SER A 10 4.92 2.24 -4.09
N ALA A 11 5.20 1.29 -3.20
CA ALA A 11 4.72 -0.08 -3.31
C ALA A 11 3.21 -0.16 -3.03
N LEU A 12 2.66 0.67 -2.13
CA LEU A 12 1.22 0.77 -1.92
C LEU A 12 0.49 1.25 -3.18
N LEU A 13 1.07 2.20 -3.92
CA LEU A 13 0.49 2.69 -5.17
C LEU A 13 0.46 1.60 -6.25
N LYS A 14 1.48 0.76 -6.35
CA LYS A 14 1.56 -0.36 -7.31
C LYS A 14 0.56 -1.48 -7.04
N LEU A 15 0.03 -1.58 -5.82
CA LEU A 15 -1.09 -2.47 -5.50
C LEU A 15 -2.44 -1.91 -5.94
N VAL A 16 -2.48 -0.63 -6.29
CA VAL A 16 -3.68 0.12 -6.66
C VAL A 16 -3.71 0.43 -8.15
N ILE A 17 -2.54 0.61 -8.76
CA ILE A 17 -2.31 0.82 -10.19
C ILE A 17 -1.48 -0.36 -10.68
N GLU A 18 -2.01 -1.13 -11.63
CA GLU A 18 -1.24 -2.16 -12.29
C GLU A 18 -0.15 -1.52 -13.17
N GLU A 19 1.11 -1.84 -12.86
CA GLU A 19 2.31 -1.50 -13.60
C GLU A 19 3.07 -2.79 -13.95
N ALA A 20 4.08 -2.71 -14.82
CA ALA A 20 4.85 -3.88 -15.24
C ALA A 20 5.46 -4.64 -14.05
N GLU A 21 5.86 -3.93 -12.99
CA GLU A 21 6.42 -4.51 -11.77
C GLU A 21 5.37 -5.00 -10.76
N THR A 22 4.07 -4.72 -10.97
CA THR A 22 3.00 -5.12 -10.04
C THR A 22 2.91 -6.64 -9.89
N ALA A 23 3.14 -7.40 -10.97
CA ALA A 23 3.12 -8.86 -10.91
C ALA A 23 4.24 -9.43 -10.02
N ALA A 24 5.45 -8.87 -10.11
CA ALA A 24 6.58 -9.29 -9.29
C ALA A 24 6.37 -8.91 -7.82
N LEU A 25 5.84 -7.71 -7.56
CA LEU A 25 5.47 -7.29 -6.21
C LEU A 25 4.37 -8.19 -5.63
N GLY A 26 3.32 -8.49 -6.40
CA GLY A 26 2.25 -9.39 -5.98
C GLY A 26 2.77 -10.80 -5.63
N ALA A 27 3.67 -11.35 -6.44
CA ALA A 27 4.29 -12.65 -6.19
C ALA A 27 5.15 -12.64 -4.91
N ASP A 28 5.95 -11.60 -4.65
CA ASP A 28 6.70 -11.47 -3.40
C ASP A 28 5.76 -11.40 -2.20
N LEU A 29 4.75 -10.52 -2.25
CA LEU A 29 3.83 -10.28 -1.14
C LEU A 29 2.97 -11.51 -0.81
N ALA A 30 2.65 -12.35 -1.81
CA ALA A 30 1.93 -13.61 -1.59
C ALA A 30 2.70 -14.60 -0.71
N THR A 31 4.02 -14.46 -0.58
CA THR A 31 4.86 -15.31 0.29
C THR A 31 5.00 -14.78 1.72
N ARG A 32 4.42 -13.61 2.03
CA ARG A 32 4.57 -12.91 3.32
C ARG A 32 3.44 -13.28 4.27
N GLU A 33 3.74 -13.32 5.58
CA GLU A 33 2.71 -13.61 6.61
C GLU A 33 1.80 -12.42 6.93
N GLY A 34 2.11 -11.24 6.38
CA GLY A 34 1.28 -10.06 6.55
C GLY A 34 1.94 -8.79 6.05
N LEU A 35 1.12 -7.76 5.84
CA LEU A 35 1.54 -6.48 5.31
C LEU A 35 1.44 -5.40 6.37
N LEU A 36 2.49 -4.58 6.47
CA LEU A 36 2.57 -3.43 7.34
C LEU A 36 2.75 -2.18 6.47
N THR A 37 2.13 -1.07 6.82
CA THR A 37 2.46 0.23 6.21
C THR A 37 2.44 1.32 7.27
N SER A 38 3.07 2.47 7.03
CA SER A 38 2.92 3.60 7.94
C SER A 38 1.66 4.42 7.64
N ARG A 39 1.13 5.08 8.67
CA ARG A 39 0.12 6.13 8.49
C ARG A 39 0.60 7.23 7.54
N LEU A 40 1.90 7.52 7.52
CA LEU A 40 2.50 8.51 6.62
C LEU A 40 2.38 8.08 5.15
N ALA A 41 2.73 6.84 4.83
CA ALA A 41 2.64 6.29 3.47
C ALA A 41 1.20 6.38 2.91
N VAL A 42 0.19 6.10 3.75
CA VAL A 42 -1.22 6.29 3.36
C VAL A 42 -1.52 7.75 3.04
N LEU A 43 -1.07 8.70 3.85
CA LEU A 43 -1.29 10.13 3.62
C LEU A 43 -0.61 10.63 2.34
N GLU A 44 0.60 10.16 2.06
CA GLU A 44 1.33 10.48 0.83
C GLU A 44 0.59 9.98 -0.40
N CYS A 45 0.11 8.73 -0.38
CA CYS A 45 -0.69 8.17 -1.48
C CYS A 45 -1.97 8.97 -1.72
N ARG A 46 -2.70 9.33 -0.65
CA ARG A 46 -3.91 10.17 -0.76
C ARG A 46 -3.60 11.56 -1.33
N ARG A 47 -2.50 12.19 -0.90
CA ARG A 47 -2.06 13.50 -1.43
C ARG A 47 -1.68 13.41 -2.90
N ALA A 48 -0.95 12.37 -3.29
CA ALA A 48 -0.56 12.12 -4.68
C ALA A 48 -1.78 11.87 -5.57
N ALA A 49 -2.70 11.01 -5.14
CA ALA A 49 -3.95 10.71 -5.87
C ALA A 49 -4.83 11.95 -6.05
N ARG A 50 -4.94 12.80 -5.01
CA ARG A 50 -5.67 14.08 -5.11
C ARG A 50 -5.01 15.05 -6.08
N ARG A 51 -3.69 15.20 -6.02
CA ARG A 51 -2.92 16.11 -6.90
C ARG A 51 -3.09 15.76 -8.38
N THR A 52 -3.21 14.47 -8.67
CA THR A 52 -3.28 13.93 -10.04
C THR A 52 -4.71 13.67 -10.52
N GLY A 53 -5.73 13.92 -9.70
CA GLY A 53 -7.13 13.67 -10.06
C GLY A 53 -7.54 12.19 -10.10
N HIS A 54 -6.69 11.27 -9.64
CA HIS A 54 -6.93 9.83 -9.70
C HIS A 54 -7.85 9.33 -8.57
N ARG A 55 -9.15 9.58 -8.72
CA ARG A 55 -10.18 9.19 -7.72
C ARG A 55 -10.24 7.69 -7.42
N LYS A 56 -9.98 6.83 -8.42
CA LYS A 56 -9.91 5.36 -8.24
C LYS A 56 -8.82 4.96 -7.25
N VAL A 57 -7.65 5.61 -7.35
CA VAL A 57 -6.51 5.37 -6.45
C VAL A 57 -6.86 5.75 -5.02
N LEU A 58 -7.54 6.89 -4.84
CA LEU A 58 -7.97 7.35 -3.53
C LEU A 58 -8.90 6.33 -2.84
N HIS A 59 -9.86 5.77 -3.58
CA HIS A 59 -10.80 4.77 -3.06
C HIS A 59 -10.10 3.46 -2.70
N ALA A 60 -9.17 3.01 -3.53
CA ALA A 60 -8.43 1.78 -3.31
C ALA A 60 -7.47 1.87 -2.10
N VAL A 61 -6.80 3.02 -1.89
CA VAL A 61 -6.00 3.28 -0.68
C VAL A 61 -6.86 3.25 0.58
N ASP A 62 -8.05 3.86 0.53
CA ASP A 62 -9.00 3.84 1.66
C ASP A 62 -9.54 2.40 1.92
N ALA A 63 -9.76 1.59 0.87
CA ALA A 63 -10.18 0.20 0.98
C ALA A 63 -9.08 -0.74 1.50
N ALA A 64 -7.82 -0.55 1.07
CA ALA A 64 -6.68 -1.33 1.56
C ALA A 64 -6.51 -1.20 3.08
N ARG A 65 -6.73 0.01 3.61
CA ARG A 65 -6.75 0.26 5.06
C ARG A 65 -7.86 -0.52 5.78
N ALA A 66 -9.00 -0.74 5.15
CA ALA A 66 -10.14 -1.44 5.75
C ALA A 66 -9.99 -2.98 5.73
N ASN A 67 -9.26 -3.53 4.76
CA ASN A 67 -9.20 -4.97 4.47
C ASN A 67 -7.91 -5.68 4.93
N GLY A 68 -7.27 -5.22 6.01
CA GLY A 68 -6.19 -5.98 6.66
C GLY A 68 -4.76 -5.48 6.41
N LEU A 69 -4.59 -4.29 5.83
CA LEU A 69 -3.30 -3.60 5.84
C LEU A 69 -3.03 -3.08 7.27
N ASN A 70 -2.06 -3.67 7.98
CA ASN A 70 -1.73 -3.25 9.34
C ASN A 70 -0.99 -1.90 9.30
N VAL A 71 -1.71 -0.83 9.61
CA VAL A 71 -1.14 0.53 9.64
C VAL A 71 -0.43 0.76 10.96
N ILE A 72 0.90 0.88 10.90
CA ILE A 72 1.74 1.25 12.03
C ILE A 72 1.86 2.78 12.14
N GLN A 73 1.85 3.29 13.37
CA GLN A 73 2.12 4.69 13.66
C GLN A 73 3.60 4.81 14.09
N PRO A 74 4.44 5.61 13.40
CA PRO A 74 5.80 5.85 13.85
C PRO A 74 5.78 6.53 15.22
N GLY A 75 6.53 6.01 16.19
CA GLY A 75 6.73 6.63 17.51
C GLY A 75 5.77 6.20 18.63
N ARG A 76 5.11 5.04 18.53
CA ARG A 76 4.44 4.37 19.65
C ARG A 76 4.91 2.93 19.77
#